data_AF-A0A4S8Z738-F1
#
_entry.id   AF-A0A4S8Z738-F1
#
_cell.length_a   1.000
_cell.length_b   1.000
_cell.length_c   1.000
_cell.angle_alpha   90.00
_cell.angle_beta   90.00
_cell.angle_gamma   90.00
#
_symmetry.space_group_name_H-M   'P 1'
#
loop_
_entity.id
_entity.type
_entity.pdbx_description
1 polymer ?
#
loop_
_entity_poly.entity_id
_entity_poly.type
_entity_poly.pdbx_seq_one_letter_code
_entity_poly.pdbx_strand_id
1 'polypeptide(L)'
;MKTIVPSSIEVALPTKVVLDPVETAVAEVVDRLDLDSPPAHTLALSQLEQSNPRGWVRPLFFFATPHGTDPLKSVEILREGLRPTLRAIPALASEIIPFDDGKKPTGKIALRHGDFGTLIVKDLRGTGVNYEELRKQKFPQSKLEPAVLCARGVFPKPDEQQPTFIPQLNIVDG
;
A
#
# COMPACT_ATOMS: atom_id res chain seq x y z
N MET A 1 10.46 -39.61 71.39
CA MET A 1 11.33 -38.55 70.85
C MET A 1 12.52 -39.19 70.16
N LYS A 2 12.56 -39.22 68.83
CA LYS A 2 13.75 -39.45 68.01
C LYS A 2 13.53 -38.84 66.62
N THR A 3 14.60 -38.25 66.12
CA THR A 3 14.69 -37.17 65.15
C THR A 3 14.64 -37.68 63.71
N ILE A 4 14.10 -36.84 62.82
CA ILE A 4 14.14 -36.96 61.36
C ILE A 4 15.55 -36.63 60.86
N VAL A 5 16.16 -37.51 60.05
CA VAL A 5 17.08 -37.14 58.96
C VAL A 5 16.98 -38.23 57.87
N PRO A 6 16.47 -37.95 56.66
CA PRO A 6 16.62 -38.84 55.50
C PRO A 6 18.00 -38.65 54.85
N SER A 7 18.54 -39.74 54.31
CA SER A 7 19.87 -39.85 53.72
C SER A 7 20.04 -39.04 52.44
N SER A 8 21.22 -38.43 52.29
CA SER A 8 21.72 -37.87 51.03
C SER A 8 21.78 -38.96 49.96
N ILE A 9 20.99 -38.83 48.90
CA ILE A 9 21.17 -39.59 47.67
C ILE A 9 22.06 -38.74 46.77
N GLU A 10 23.25 -39.26 46.48
CA GLU A 10 24.17 -38.71 45.48
C GLU A 10 23.47 -38.70 44.11
N VAL A 11 23.28 -37.50 43.57
CA VAL A 11 22.83 -37.30 42.20
C VAL A 11 24.01 -37.61 41.29
N ALA A 12 24.02 -38.82 40.72
CA ALA A 12 24.84 -39.12 39.56
C ALA A 12 24.34 -38.25 38.40
N LEU A 13 25.21 -37.33 37.94
CA LEU A 13 24.97 -36.51 36.76
C LEU A 13 24.74 -37.42 35.53
N PRO A 14 23.59 -37.34 34.85
CA PRO A 14 23.49 -37.92 33.52
C PRO A 14 24.39 -37.12 32.57
N THR A 15 25.26 -37.87 31.90
CA THR A 15 26.15 -37.50 30.80
C THR A 15 25.49 -36.50 29.85
N LYS A 16 26.26 -35.48 29.43
CA LYS A 16 25.90 -34.47 28.42
C LYS A 16 25.02 -35.06 27.32
N VAL A 17 23.76 -34.65 27.27
CA VAL A 17 22.97 -34.73 26.03
C VAL A 17 23.63 -33.76 25.06
N VAL A 18 24.33 -34.29 24.07
CA VAL A 18 24.69 -33.54 22.87
C VAL A 18 23.37 -33.28 22.16
N LEU A 19 22.85 -32.07 22.34
CA LEU A 19 21.80 -31.56 21.47
C LEU A 19 22.49 -31.29 20.14
N ASP A 20 22.22 -32.11 19.13
CA ASP A 20 22.52 -31.72 17.76
C ASP A 20 21.85 -30.35 17.53
N PRO A 21 22.57 -29.35 17.00
CA PRO A 21 21.92 -28.11 16.63
C PRO A 21 20.88 -28.47 15.57
N VAL A 22 19.60 -28.32 15.93
CA VAL A 22 18.54 -28.25 14.92
C VAL A 22 18.81 -26.96 14.18
N GLU A 23 19.60 -27.09 13.11
CA GLU A 23 19.82 -26.07 12.12
C GLU A 23 18.46 -25.75 11.54
N THR A 24 17.82 -24.71 12.10
CA THR A 24 16.65 -24.11 11.49
C THR A 24 17.21 -23.42 10.27
N ALA A 25 17.21 -24.15 9.14
CA ALA A 25 17.45 -23.60 7.84
C ALA A 25 16.36 -22.56 7.60
N VAL A 26 16.64 -21.33 8.03
CA VAL A 26 16.00 -20.16 7.47
C VAL A 26 16.48 -20.20 6.03
N ALA A 27 15.65 -20.74 5.14
CA ALA A 27 15.86 -20.60 3.72
C ALA A 27 15.89 -19.09 3.47
N GLU A 28 17.09 -18.53 3.38
CA GLU A 28 17.33 -17.25 2.76
C GLU A 28 16.85 -17.39 1.31
N VAL A 29 15.56 -17.12 1.10
CA VAL A 29 15.02 -16.82 -0.22
C VAL A 29 15.53 -15.41 -0.53
N VAL A 30 16.82 -15.32 -0.84
CA VAL A 30 17.37 -14.18 -1.55
C VAL A 30 16.85 -14.34 -2.97
N ASP A 31 15.72 -13.71 -3.25
CA ASP A 31 15.31 -13.42 -4.61
C ASP A 31 16.49 -12.71 -5.27
N ARG A 32 17.20 -13.42 -6.17
CA ARG A 32 18.10 -12.79 -7.11
C ARG A 32 17.24 -11.94 -8.02
N LEU A 33 17.05 -10.68 -7.64
CA LEU A 33 16.54 -9.66 -8.54
C LEU A 33 17.60 -9.46 -9.63
N ASP A 34 17.35 -10.08 -10.77
CA ASP A 34 18.08 -9.78 -12.01
C ASP A 34 17.68 -8.37 -12.46
N LEU A 35 18.55 -7.40 -12.18
CA LEU A 35 18.33 -5.97 -12.45
C LEU A 35 18.48 -5.61 -13.94
N ASP A 36 18.99 -6.54 -14.76
CA ASP A 36 19.35 -6.30 -16.17
C ASP A 36 18.41 -7.00 -17.17
N SER A 37 17.47 -7.81 -16.71
CA SER A 37 16.36 -8.31 -17.54
C SER A 37 15.26 -7.24 -17.61
N PRO A 38 14.76 -6.84 -18.81
CA PRO A 38 13.59 -5.97 -18.88
C PRO A 38 12.46 -6.70 -18.15
N PRO A 39 11.85 -6.12 -17.10
CA PRO A 39 11.00 -6.90 -16.23
C PRO A 39 9.84 -7.39 -17.08
N ALA A 40 9.61 -8.71 -17.12
CA ALA A 40 8.40 -9.28 -17.69
C ALA A 40 7.23 -8.97 -16.72
N HIS A 41 6.89 -7.69 -16.72
CA HIS A 41 5.63 -7.01 -16.44
C HIS A 41 4.94 -7.26 -15.11
N THR A 42 5.45 -8.13 -14.24
CA THR A 42 4.72 -8.53 -13.03
C THR A 42 5.59 -8.53 -11.78
N LEU A 43 5.29 -7.68 -10.79
CA LEU A 43 5.98 -7.67 -9.50
C LEU A 43 5.31 -8.67 -8.54
N ALA A 44 6.11 -9.56 -7.97
CA ALA A 44 5.67 -10.48 -6.93
C ALA A 44 5.46 -9.73 -5.61
N LEU A 45 4.33 -9.99 -4.95
CA LEU A 45 4.01 -9.40 -3.66
C LEU A 45 4.46 -10.33 -2.52
N SER A 46 4.96 -9.73 -1.45
CA SER A 46 5.29 -10.42 -0.20
C SER A 46 4.07 -11.09 0.43
N GLN A 47 4.27 -12.04 1.34
CA GLN A 47 3.17 -12.72 2.03
C GLN A 47 2.25 -11.74 2.78
N LEU A 48 2.83 -10.66 3.32
CA LEU A 48 2.06 -9.61 3.99
C LEU A 48 1.13 -8.90 3.00
N GLU A 49 1.64 -8.48 1.85
CA GLU A 49 0.85 -7.83 0.81
C GLU A 49 -0.21 -8.77 0.21
N GLN A 50 0.11 -10.05 0.05
CA GLN A 50 -0.85 -11.07 -0.37
C GLN A 50 -2.00 -11.20 0.64
N SER A 51 -1.77 -10.96 1.94
CA SER A 51 -2.79 -11.04 2.99
C SER A 51 -3.64 -9.77 3.17
N ASN A 52 -3.20 -8.63 2.61
CA ASN A 52 -3.87 -7.34 2.85
C ASN A 52 -5.29 -7.26 2.24
N PRO A 53 -6.24 -6.56 2.88
CA PRO A 53 -7.53 -6.26 2.27
C PRO A 53 -7.35 -5.57 0.91
N ARG A 54 -8.18 -5.93 -0.08
CA ARG A 54 -8.12 -5.39 -1.45
C ARG A 54 -8.81 -4.03 -1.58
N GLY A 55 -8.62 -3.15 -0.60
CA GLY A 55 -9.22 -1.81 -0.58
C GLY A 55 -8.20 -0.71 -0.84
N TRP A 56 -8.64 0.39 -1.45
CA TRP A 56 -7.84 1.60 -1.57
C TRP A 56 -7.88 2.41 -0.28
N VAL A 57 -6.69 2.82 0.17
CA VAL A 57 -6.54 3.90 1.15
C VAL A 57 -6.69 5.23 0.41
N ARG A 58 -7.54 6.13 0.92
CA ARG A 58 -7.92 7.39 0.23
C ARG A 58 -7.56 8.61 1.09
N PRO A 59 -6.28 8.95 1.22
CA PRO A 59 -5.88 10.15 1.93
C PRO A 59 -6.33 11.40 1.15
N LEU A 60 -6.79 12.41 1.87
CA LEU A 60 -7.12 13.73 1.31
C LEU A 60 -6.17 14.78 1.90
N PHE A 61 -5.56 15.57 1.01
CA PHE A 61 -4.69 16.66 1.39
C PHE A 61 -5.26 17.97 0.86
N PHE A 62 -5.38 18.98 1.73
CA PHE A 62 -6.00 20.26 1.41
C PHE A 62 -4.95 21.36 1.45
N PHE A 63 -4.81 22.11 0.36
CA PHE A 63 -3.82 23.17 0.22
C PHE A 63 -4.51 24.48 -0.12
N ALA A 64 -4.28 25.51 0.69
CA ALA A 64 -4.64 26.88 0.32
C ALA A 64 -3.73 27.32 -0.84
N THR A 65 -4.30 28.00 -1.83
CA THR A 65 -3.50 28.62 -2.89
C THR A 65 -3.49 30.13 -2.71
N PRO A 66 -2.39 30.83 -3.06
CA PRO A 66 -2.37 32.29 -3.04
C PRO A 66 -3.48 32.87 -3.92
N HIS A 67 -4.04 34.01 -3.52
CA HIS A 67 -5.09 34.68 -4.29
C HIS A 67 -4.62 34.98 -5.72
N GLY A 68 -5.47 34.66 -6.71
CA GLY A 68 -5.16 34.86 -8.13
C GLY A 68 -4.24 33.79 -8.74
N THR A 69 -3.92 32.72 -8.01
CA THR A 69 -3.21 31.57 -8.57
C THR A 69 -4.04 30.94 -9.69
N ASP A 70 -3.42 30.74 -10.85
CA ASP A 70 -4.02 29.95 -11.92
C ASP A 70 -3.99 28.46 -11.55
N PRO A 71 -5.14 27.80 -11.35
CA PRO A 71 -5.20 26.39 -10.98
C PRO A 71 -4.60 25.47 -12.05
N LEU A 72 -4.57 25.89 -13.32
CA LEU A 72 -3.97 25.09 -14.40
C LEU A 72 -2.45 24.97 -14.22
N LYS A 73 -1.80 25.97 -13.63
CA LYS A 73 -0.37 25.88 -13.32
C LYS A 73 -0.08 24.80 -12.28
N SER A 74 -0.96 24.62 -11.29
CA SER A 74 -0.85 23.53 -10.32
C SER A 74 -1.02 22.16 -10.99
N VAL A 75 -1.95 22.05 -11.95
CA VAL A 75 -2.13 20.83 -12.77
C VAL A 75 -0.84 20.49 -13.52
N GLU A 76 -0.24 21.47 -14.19
CA GLU A 76 1.00 21.29 -14.95
C GLU A 76 2.14 20.83 -14.04
N ILE A 77 2.39 21.53 -12.94
CA ILE A 77 3.45 21.19 -11.98
C ILE A 77 3.27 19.77 -11.45
N LEU A 78 2.05 19.39 -11.08
CA LEU A 78 1.77 18.05 -10.56
C LEU A 78 1.96 16.97 -11.63
N ARG A 79 1.56 17.20 -12.88
CA ARG A 79 1.80 16.26 -13.99
C ARG A 79 3.30 16.11 -14.27
N GLU A 80 4.02 17.21 -14.32
CA GLU A 80 5.46 17.21 -14.58
C GLU A 80 6.24 16.51 -13.46
N GLY A 81 5.87 16.72 -12.19
CA GLY A 81 6.47 16.02 -11.05
C GLY A 81 6.07 14.55 -10.94
N LEU A 82 4.85 14.19 -11.36
CA LEU A 82 4.36 12.83 -11.31
C LEU A 82 5.04 11.93 -12.35
N ARG A 83 5.34 12.43 -13.55
CA ARG A 83 5.99 11.65 -14.61
C ARG A 83 7.30 10.96 -14.18
N PRO A 84 8.31 11.66 -13.61
CA PRO A 84 9.51 10.99 -13.11
C PRO A 84 9.22 10.11 -11.88
N THR A 85 8.21 10.45 -11.07
CA THR A 85 7.80 9.63 -9.91
C THR A 85 7.28 8.25 -10.35
N LEU A 86 6.43 8.19 -11.37
CA LEU A 86 5.92 6.92 -11.92
C LEU A 86 7.04 6.06 -12.53
N ARG A 87 8.08 6.70 -13.11
CA ARG A 87 9.26 5.98 -13.63
C ARG A 87 10.13 5.42 -12.50
N ALA A 88 10.30 6.19 -11.43
CA ALA A 88 11.13 5.81 -10.29
C ALA A 88 10.45 4.74 -9.41
N ILE A 89 9.12 4.72 -9.38
CA ILE A 89 8.32 3.78 -8.57
C ILE A 89 7.34 3.06 -9.49
N PRO A 90 7.77 2.00 -10.21
CA PRO A 90 6.95 1.33 -11.23
C PRO A 90 5.63 0.78 -10.68
N ALA A 91 5.59 0.42 -9.39
CA ALA A 91 4.40 -0.07 -8.72
C ALA A 91 3.24 0.95 -8.74
N LEU A 92 3.50 2.27 -8.85
CA LEU A 92 2.45 3.30 -8.96
C LEU A 92 1.81 3.37 -10.36
N ALA A 93 2.49 2.81 -11.36
CA ALA A 93 2.00 2.69 -12.72
C ALA A 93 1.57 1.24 -13.03
N SER A 94 1.04 0.54 -12.02
CA SER A 94 0.61 -0.85 -12.15
C SER A 94 -0.84 -1.06 -11.75
N GLU A 95 -1.37 -2.22 -12.10
CA GLU A 95 -2.65 -2.75 -11.60
C GLU A 95 -2.46 -4.10 -10.92
N ILE A 96 -3.38 -4.46 -10.04
CA ILE A 96 -3.44 -5.77 -9.40
C ILE A 96 -4.12 -6.75 -10.36
N ILE A 97 -3.46 -7.88 -10.62
CA ILE A 97 -4.00 -8.99 -11.41
C ILE A 97 -3.91 -10.32 -10.63
N PRO A 98 -4.73 -11.32 -10.96
CA PRO A 98 -4.52 -12.69 -10.49
C PRO A 98 -3.14 -13.21 -10.91
N PHE A 99 -2.42 -13.84 -9.98
CA PHE A 99 -1.11 -14.43 -10.25
C PHE A 99 -1.28 -15.83 -10.85
N ASP A 100 -0.74 -16.07 -12.04
CA ASP A 100 -0.79 -17.41 -12.66
C ASP A 100 0.20 -18.36 -11.99
N ASP A 101 -0.31 -19.21 -11.09
CA ASP A 101 0.43 -20.31 -10.47
C ASP A 101 0.00 -21.69 -11.01
N GLY A 102 -0.70 -21.72 -12.15
CA GLY A 102 -1.29 -22.93 -12.72
C GLY A 102 -2.51 -23.47 -11.97
N LYS A 103 -2.98 -22.81 -10.89
CA LYS A 103 -4.19 -23.17 -10.14
C LYS A 103 -5.35 -22.24 -10.47
N LYS A 104 -6.57 -22.77 -10.47
CA LYS A 104 -7.80 -21.99 -10.66
C LYS A 104 -8.84 -22.34 -9.57
N PRO A 105 -9.28 -21.37 -8.75
CA PRO A 105 -8.80 -19.99 -8.68
C PRO A 105 -7.40 -19.91 -8.04
N THR A 106 -6.56 -19.01 -8.52
CA THR A 106 -5.32 -18.62 -7.83
C THR A 106 -5.68 -17.84 -6.57
N GLY A 107 -5.09 -18.21 -5.43
CA GLY A 107 -5.22 -17.46 -4.18
C GLY A 107 -4.28 -16.25 -4.10
N LYS A 108 -3.49 -16.00 -5.15
CA LYS A 108 -2.42 -15.02 -5.17
C LYS A 108 -2.69 -13.94 -6.21
N ILE A 109 -2.11 -12.76 -5.96
CA ILE A 109 -2.12 -11.63 -6.88
C ILE A 109 -0.70 -11.18 -7.21
N ALA A 110 -0.58 -10.40 -8.28
CA ALA A 110 0.68 -9.75 -8.67
C ALA A 110 0.39 -8.38 -9.29
N LEU A 111 1.42 -7.54 -9.46
CA LEU A 111 1.25 -6.21 -10.04
C LEU A 111 1.67 -6.19 -11.50
N ARG A 112 0.74 -5.92 -12.41
CA ARG A 112 1.05 -5.72 -13.83
C ARG A 112 1.37 -4.26 -14.12
N HIS A 113 2.56 -3.96 -14.62
CA HIS A 113 2.92 -2.60 -15.07
C HIS A 113 2.14 -2.23 -16.34
N GLY A 114 1.72 -0.97 -16.45
CA GLY A 114 0.94 -0.45 -17.57
C GLY A 114 0.81 1.07 -17.56
N ASP A 115 -0.19 1.59 -18.25
CA ASP A 115 -0.48 3.03 -18.31
C ASP A 115 -1.41 3.47 -17.18
N PHE A 116 -0.93 3.33 -15.93
CA PHE A 116 -1.66 3.68 -14.72
C PHE A 116 -1.02 4.85 -13.97
N GLY A 117 -1.73 5.39 -12.99
CA GLY A 117 -1.21 6.46 -12.13
C GLY A 117 -1.27 7.86 -12.76
N THR A 118 -1.96 8.04 -13.90
CA THR A 118 -2.17 9.38 -14.49
C THR A 118 -3.01 10.29 -13.60
N LEU A 119 -2.63 11.56 -13.50
CA LEU A 119 -3.34 12.57 -12.70
C LEU A 119 -4.74 12.86 -13.26
N ILE A 120 -5.76 12.52 -12.47
CA ILE A 120 -7.14 12.94 -12.69
C ILE A 120 -7.29 14.37 -12.20
N VAL A 121 -7.93 15.23 -12.99
CA VAL A 121 -8.22 16.62 -12.60
C VAL A 121 -9.73 16.81 -12.60
N LYS A 122 -10.26 17.33 -11.49
CA LYS A 122 -11.68 17.63 -11.33
C LYS A 122 -11.85 19.08 -10.90
N ASP A 123 -12.63 19.83 -11.65
CA ASP A 123 -13.06 21.16 -11.23
C ASP A 123 -14.38 21.04 -10.46
N LEU A 124 -14.33 21.40 -9.18
CA LEU A 124 -15.44 21.34 -8.22
C LEU A 124 -15.90 22.75 -7.81
N ARG A 125 -15.39 23.81 -8.45
CA ARG A 125 -15.87 25.18 -8.17
C ARG A 125 -17.36 25.29 -8.46
N GLY A 126 -18.08 26.02 -7.62
CA GLY A 126 -19.53 26.16 -7.69
C GLY A 126 -20.34 24.94 -7.26
N THR A 127 -19.71 23.83 -6.85
CA THR A 127 -20.42 22.62 -6.37
C THR A 127 -20.76 22.66 -4.88
N GLY A 128 -20.35 23.73 -4.17
CA GLY A 128 -20.54 23.90 -2.73
C GLY A 128 -19.38 23.39 -1.88
N VAL A 129 -18.36 22.78 -2.48
CA VAL A 129 -17.09 22.48 -1.80
C VAL A 129 -16.23 23.75 -1.76
N ASN A 130 -16.05 24.31 -0.56
CA ASN A 130 -15.28 25.53 -0.36
C ASN A 130 -14.18 25.32 0.70
N TYR A 131 -12.93 25.62 0.34
CA TYR A 131 -11.76 25.40 1.19
C TYR A 131 -11.82 26.23 2.47
N GLU A 132 -12.13 27.52 2.39
CA GLU A 132 -12.17 28.41 3.56
C GLU A 132 -13.27 28.01 4.56
N GLU A 133 -14.41 27.54 4.07
CA GLU A 133 -15.47 27.01 4.94
C GLU A 133 -15.04 25.71 5.63
N LEU A 134 -14.44 24.77 4.87
CA LEU A 134 -13.88 23.55 5.43
C LEU A 134 -12.80 23.85 6.47
N ARG A 135 -11.92 24.82 6.20
CA ARG A 135 -10.83 25.25 7.08
C ARG A 135 -11.36 25.82 8.38
N LYS A 136 -12.37 26.71 8.34
CA LYS A 136 -13.03 27.25 9.55
C LYS A 136 -13.61 26.16 10.44
N GLN A 137 -14.13 25.09 9.83
CA GLN A 137 -14.69 23.94 10.53
C GLN A 137 -13.65 22.86 10.91
N LYS A 138 -12.36 23.07 10.59
CA LYS A 138 -11.28 22.09 10.80
C LYS A 138 -11.46 20.77 10.05
N PHE A 139 -11.97 20.83 8.82
CA PHE A 139 -12.13 19.70 7.90
C PHE A 139 -12.92 18.52 8.49
N PRO A 140 -14.19 18.74 8.92
CA PRO A 140 -14.96 17.67 9.55
C PRO A 140 -15.30 16.58 8.53
N GLN A 141 -15.17 15.31 8.93
CA GLN A 141 -15.42 14.15 8.06
C GLN A 141 -16.82 14.17 7.42
N SER A 142 -17.83 14.72 8.11
CA SER A 142 -19.21 14.84 7.62
C SER A 142 -19.37 15.77 6.41
N LYS A 143 -18.37 16.60 6.11
CA LYS A 143 -18.33 17.47 4.92
C LYS A 143 -17.43 16.93 3.80
N LEU A 144 -16.73 15.83 4.04
CA LEU A 144 -15.79 15.24 3.09
C LEU A 144 -16.44 14.07 2.35
N GLU A 145 -17.44 14.38 1.51
CA GLU A 145 -18.21 13.37 0.77
C GLU A 145 -17.31 12.57 -0.20
N PRO A 146 -17.06 11.27 0.08
CA PRO A 146 -16.12 10.51 -0.72
C PRO A 146 -16.54 10.33 -2.18
N ALA A 147 -17.85 10.27 -2.48
CA ALA A 147 -18.34 10.18 -3.86
C ALA A 147 -18.04 11.44 -4.69
N VAL A 148 -17.81 12.58 -4.04
CA VAL A 148 -17.47 13.84 -4.68
C VAL A 148 -15.95 14.02 -4.77
N LEU A 149 -15.23 13.72 -3.68
CA LEU A 149 -13.82 14.09 -3.50
C LEU A 149 -12.83 13.01 -3.95
N CYS A 150 -13.24 11.74 -4.05
CA CYS A 150 -12.36 10.64 -4.43
C CYS A 150 -12.69 10.12 -5.84
N ALA A 151 -11.67 9.65 -6.55
CA ALA A 151 -11.83 9.07 -7.90
C ALA A 151 -12.66 7.78 -7.89
N ARG A 152 -12.58 7.01 -6.80
CA ARG A 152 -13.19 5.69 -6.66
C ARG A 152 -13.69 5.42 -5.25
N GLY A 153 -14.53 4.37 -5.16
CA GLY A 153 -14.93 3.76 -3.90
C GLY A 153 -13.75 3.08 -3.18
N VAL A 154 -14.01 2.55 -1.98
CA VAL A 154 -12.97 1.89 -1.18
C VAL A 154 -12.61 0.52 -1.73
N PHE A 155 -13.59 -0.24 -2.20
CA PHE A 155 -13.39 -1.60 -2.69
C PHE A 155 -13.61 -1.67 -4.20
N PRO A 156 -12.83 -2.52 -4.91
CA PRO A 156 -13.04 -2.78 -6.32
C PRO A 156 -14.39 -3.44 -6.54
N LYS A 157 -15.06 -3.04 -7.62
CA LYS A 157 -16.21 -3.78 -8.15
C LYS A 157 -15.73 -5.05 -8.85
N PRO A 158 -16.59 -6.07 -8.98
CA PRO A 158 -16.31 -7.21 -9.84
C PRO A 158 -15.87 -6.74 -11.24
N ASP A 159 -14.82 -7.40 -11.76
CA ASP A 159 -14.28 -7.19 -13.10
C ASP A 159 -13.71 -5.78 -13.40
N GLU A 160 -13.60 -4.89 -12.41
CA GLU A 160 -12.92 -3.61 -12.62
C GLU A 160 -11.40 -3.78 -12.63
N GLN A 161 -10.73 -2.99 -13.48
CA GLN A 161 -9.28 -2.80 -13.36
C GLN A 161 -8.96 -2.22 -11.99
N GLN A 162 -7.88 -2.73 -11.38
CA GLN A 162 -7.47 -2.37 -10.02
C GLN A 162 -6.11 -1.65 -10.01
N PRO A 163 -6.03 -0.37 -10.44
CA PRO A 163 -4.80 0.40 -10.32
C PRO A 163 -4.33 0.45 -8.87
N THR A 164 -3.03 0.35 -8.66
CA THR A 164 -2.42 0.47 -7.33
C THR A 164 -2.43 1.91 -6.82
N PHE A 165 -2.42 2.89 -7.74
CA PHE A 165 -2.34 4.31 -7.44
C PHE A 165 -3.26 5.13 -8.35
N ILE A 166 -4.05 6.02 -7.76
CA ILE A 166 -5.05 6.83 -8.46
C ILE A 166 -4.95 8.28 -7.96
N PRO A 167 -4.03 9.10 -8.51
CA PRO A 167 -3.88 10.48 -8.10
C PRO A 167 -5.02 11.34 -8.66
N GLN A 168 -5.60 12.17 -7.81
CA GLN A 168 -6.63 13.13 -8.19
C GLN A 168 -6.35 14.50 -7.60
N LEU A 169 -6.45 15.53 -8.43
CA LEU A 169 -6.46 16.93 -8.03
C LEU A 169 -7.87 17.49 -8.18
N ASN A 170 -8.42 17.99 -7.08
CA ASN A 170 -9.69 18.72 -7.06
C ASN A 170 -9.41 20.22 -6.97
N ILE A 171 -9.93 21.01 -7.92
CA ILE A 171 -9.93 22.47 -7.86
C ILE A 171 -11.25 22.87 -7.20
N VAL A 172 -11.20 23.62 -6.09
CA VAL A 172 -12.37 24.01 -5.30
C VAL A 172 -12.41 25.53 -5.15
N ASP A 173 -13.51 26.07 -4.60
CA ASP A 173 -13.57 27.49 -4.27
C ASP A 173 -12.78 27.80 -2.99
N GLY A 174 -12.16 28.98 -2.93
CA GLY A 174 -11.35 29.44 -1.79
C GLY A 174 -9.98 28.79 -1.71
#